data_AF-A0A7Y2YKH5-F1
#
_entry.id   AF-A0A7Y2YKH5-F1
#
_cell.length_a   1.000
_cell.length_b   1.000
_cell.length_c   1.000
_cell.angle_alpha   90.00
_cell.angle_beta   90.00
_cell.angle_gamma   90.00
#
_symmetry.space_group_name_H-M   'P 1'
#
loop_
_entity.id
_entity.type
_entity.pdbx_description
1 polymer ?
#
loop_
_entity_poly.entity_id
_entity_poly.type
_entity_poly.pdbx_seq_one_letter_code
_entity_poly.pdbx_strand_id
1 'polypeptide(L)'
;MSPGQSQTDNDDGVLTALILPGGGARGAYQVGVLRAIAEITAGSGNPFPVICGTSAGAINAALLASHAHEFEIGVERLEHFWSTMECSRVYRTDTGTVLKSGLRWALSLASGGRLVSNPPSLLDNQPLRAFLGDSLDLGGVATAIEQGALRGLAVTASGYT
;
A
#
# COMPACT_ATOMS: atom_id res chain seq x y z
N MET A 1 5.14 -51.11 -24.14
CA MET A 1 3.95 -50.32 -23.78
C MET A 1 4.27 -49.63 -22.46
N SER A 2 4.69 -48.36 -22.51
CA SER A 2 4.98 -47.57 -21.30
C SER A 2 3.75 -46.76 -20.93
N PRO A 3 3.34 -46.68 -19.66
CA PRO A 3 2.22 -45.85 -19.24
C PRO A 3 2.58 -44.37 -19.42
N GLY A 4 1.65 -43.61 -19.98
CA GLY A 4 1.79 -42.19 -20.25
C GLY A 4 2.12 -41.40 -18.99
N GLN A 5 3.12 -40.54 -19.10
CA GLN A 5 3.33 -39.46 -18.15
C GLN A 5 2.14 -38.51 -18.29
N SER A 6 1.34 -38.40 -17.22
CA SER A 6 0.37 -37.34 -17.04
C SER A 6 1.13 -36.01 -17.05
N GLN A 7 1.04 -35.34 -18.18
CA GLN A 7 1.47 -33.96 -18.37
C GLN A 7 0.69 -33.12 -17.37
N THR A 8 1.36 -32.69 -16.29
CA THR A 8 0.85 -31.61 -15.45
C THR A 8 0.81 -30.38 -16.33
N ASP A 9 -0.40 -30.01 -16.74
CA ASP A 9 -0.67 -28.84 -17.54
C ASP A 9 -0.26 -27.61 -16.71
N ASN A 10 0.97 -27.14 -16.91
CA ASN A 10 1.41 -25.84 -16.40
C ASN A 10 0.69 -24.78 -17.25
N ASP A 11 -0.58 -24.57 -16.96
CA ASP A 11 -1.31 -23.38 -17.40
C ASP A 11 -0.87 -22.20 -16.52
N ASP A 12 0.43 -21.90 -16.54
CA ASP A 12 0.96 -20.64 -16.04
C ASP A 12 0.62 -19.57 -17.08
N GLY A 13 -0.68 -19.31 -17.23
CA GLY A 13 -1.21 -18.22 -18.03
C GLY A 13 -0.54 -16.90 -17.67
N VAL A 14 -0.58 -15.94 -18.59
CA VAL A 14 0.06 -14.62 -18.39
C VAL A 14 -0.44 -13.99 -17.08
N LEU A 15 0.48 -13.83 -16.11
CA LEU A 15 0.17 -13.22 -14.81
C LEU A 15 0.30 -11.70 -14.90
N THR A 16 -0.77 -11.01 -14.57
CA THR A 16 -0.79 -9.54 -14.47
C THR A 16 -0.39 -9.11 -13.05
N ALA A 17 0.57 -8.19 -12.95
CA ALA A 17 1.02 -7.64 -11.69
C ALA A 17 0.63 -6.16 -11.54
N LEU A 18 0.16 -5.78 -10.35
CA LEU A 18 -0.09 -4.41 -9.95
C LEU A 18 1.09 -3.87 -9.15
N ILE A 19 1.67 -2.75 -9.60
CA ILE A 19 2.78 -2.09 -8.90
C ILE A 19 2.33 -0.73 -8.40
N LEU A 20 2.32 -0.57 -7.07
CA LEU A 20 1.90 0.64 -6.36
C LEU A 20 3.14 1.38 -5.82
N PRO A 21 3.63 2.42 -6.52
CA PRO A 21 4.82 3.14 -6.10
C PRO A 21 4.57 3.97 -4.83
N GLY A 22 5.67 4.38 -4.19
CA GLY A 22 5.61 5.37 -3.12
C GLY A 22 5.17 6.75 -3.64
N GLY A 23 4.57 7.56 -2.77
CA GLY A 23 4.08 8.89 -3.19
C GLY A 23 3.51 9.79 -2.09
N GLY A 24 3.50 9.34 -0.83
CA GLY A 24 2.85 10.05 0.28
C GLY A 24 1.35 10.17 0.08
N ALA A 25 0.77 11.35 0.33
CA ALA A 25 -0.66 11.64 0.16
C ALA A 25 -1.20 11.34 -1.26
N ARG A 26 -0.31 11.27 -2.27
CA ARG A 26 -0.68 10.90 -3.64
C ARG A 26 -1.11 9.44 -3.80
N GLY A 27 -0.99 8.61 -2.77
CA GLY A 27 -1.56 7.26 -2.75
C GLY A 27 -3.07 7.25 -2.98
N ALA A 28 -3.80 8.32 -2.64
CA ALA A 28 -5.22 8.46 -2.96
C ALA A 28 -5.53 8.45 -4.47
N TYR A 29 -4.62 8.97 -5.31
CA TYR A 29 -4.81 8.90 -6.76
C TYR A 29 -4.76 7.46 -7.28
N GLN A 30 -3.92 6.61 -6.67
CA GLN A 30 -3.85 5.19 -7.02
C GLN A 30 -5.20 4.52 -6.71
N VAL A 31 -5.84 4.89 -5.62
CA VAL A 31 -7.17 4.37 -5.26
C VAL A 31 -8.25 4.80 -6.25
N GLY A 32 -8.23 6.05 -6.72
CA GLY A 32 -9.15 6.50 -7.77
C GLY A 32 -9.00 5.70 -9.07
N VAL A 33 -7.77 5.31 -9.43
CA VAL A 33 -7.52 4.42 -10.58
C VAL A 33 -8.03 3.00 -10.31
N LEU A 34 -7.79 2.47 -9.11
CA LEU A 34 -8.29 1.15 -8.71
C LEU A 34 -9.81 1.08 -8.69
N ARG A 35 -10.50 2.15 -8.30
CA ARG A 35 -11.96 2.26 -8.40
C ARG A 35 -12.44 2.12 -9.83
N ALA A 36 -11.86 2.88 -10.76
CA ALA A 36 -12.22 2.77 -12.17
C ALA A 36 -11.95 1.35 -12.71
N ILE A 37 -10.88 0.70 -12.27
CA ILE A 37 -10.60 -0.69 -12.66
C ILE A 37 -11.66 -1.63 -12.08
N ALA A 38 -12.01 -1.50 -10.79
CA ALA A 38 -13.05 -2.32 -10.15
C ALA A 38 -14.41 -2.16 -10.86
N GLU A 39 -14.78 -0.94 -11.26
CA GLU A 39 -15.98 -0.68 -12.05
C GLU A 39 -15.94 -1.40 -13.42
N ILE A 40 -14.78 -1.42 -14.09
CA ILE A 40 -14.61 -2.08 -15.40
C ILE A 40 -14.59 -3.60 -15.27
N THR A 41 -13.98 -4.14 -14.21
CA THR A 41 -13.80 -5.59 -14.00
C THR A 41 -14.85 -6.19 -13.06
N ALA A 42 -15.94 -5.47 -12.81
CA ALA A 42 -16.96 -5.85 -11.84
C ALA A 42 -17.43 -7.31 -12.05
N GLY A 43 -17.48 -8.08 -10.96
CA GLY A 43 -17.88 -9.49 -10.99
C GLY A 43 -16.87 -10.46 -11.62
N SER A 44 -15.70 -10.00 -12.07
CA SER A 44 -14.64 -10.87 -12.65
C SER A 44 -13.57 -11.28 -11.63
N GLY A 45 -13.72 -10.88 -10.36
CA GLY A 45 -12.72 -11.07 -9.32
C GLY A 45 -11.52 -10.14 -9.47
N ASN A 46 -10.45 -10.40 -8.71
CA ASN A 46 -9.24 -9.59 -8.75
C ASN A 46 -8.45 -9.80 -10.06
N PRO A 47 -8.25 -8.75 -10.89
CA PRO A 47 -7.48 -8.86 -12.12
C PRO A 47 -5.94 -8.90 -11.87
N PHE A 48 -5.49 -8.72 -10.63
CA PHE A 48 -4.08 -8.61 -10.25
C PHE A 48 -3.66 -9.71 -9.29
N PRO A 49 -3.35 -10.93 -9.79
CA PRO A 49 -2.86 -12.02 -8.94
C PRO A 49 -1.54 -11.69 -8.23
N VAL A 50 -0.76 -10.71 -8.69
CA VAL A 50 0.44 -10.25 -7.98
C VAL A 50 0.30 -8.77 -7.65
N ILE A 51 0.49 -8.42 -6.38
CA ILE A 51 0.39 -7.04 -5.90
C ILE A 51 1.70 -6.63 -5.22
N CYS A 52 2.27 -5.51 -5.64
CA CYS A 52 3.52 -4.98 -5.14
C CYS A 52 3.34 -3.54 -4.66
N GLY A 53 3.93 -3.18 -3.52
CA GLY A 53 3.80 -1.84 -2.96
C GLY A 53 5.07 -1.31 -2.29
N THR A 54 5.30 0.00 -2.41
CA THR A 54 6.40 0.69 -1.71
C THR A 54 5.91 1.90 -0.92
N SER A 55 6.33 2.07 0.34
CA SER A 55 5.97 3.21 1.21
C SER A 55 4.44 3.44 1.31
N ALA A 56 3.90 4.57 0.85
CA ALA A 56 2.43 4.76 0.81
C ALA A 56 1.72 3.72 -0.06
N GLY A 57 2.36 3.28 -1.17
CA GLY A 57 1.85 2.21 -2.01
C GLY A 57 1.90 0.83 -1.33
N ALA A 58 2.77 0.64 -0.33
CA ALA A 58 2.80 -0.59 0.47
C ALA A 58 1.54 -0.73 1.35
N ILE A 59 1.00 0.38 1.86
CA ILE A 59 -0.28 0.40 2.58
C ILE A 59 -1.40 -0.03 1.62
N ASN A 60 -1.46 0.61 0.44
CA ASN A 60 -2.45 0.28 -0.58
C ASN A 60 -2.38 -1.19 -1.00
N ALA A 61 -1.16 -1.69 -1.26
CA ALA A 61 -0.91 -3.06 -1.66
C ALA A 61 -1.37 -4.05 -0.60
N ALA A 62 -1.02 -3.82 0.67
CA ALA A 62 -1.34 -4.74 1.75
C ALA A 62 -2.85 -4.78 2.03
N LEU A 63 -3.53 -3.62 2.06
CA LEU A 63 -4.99 -3.57 2.29
C LEU A 63 -5.74 -4.22 1.12
N LEU A 64 -5.35 -3.90 -0.12
CA LEU A 64 -5.97 -4.51 -1.30
C LEU A 64 -5.73 -6.03 -1.34
N ALA A 65 -4.52 -6.48 -1.04
CA ALA A 65 -4.19 -7.91 -1.02
C ALA A 65 -4.96 -8.67 0.06
N SER A 66 -5.20 -8.08 1.23
CA SER A 66 -6.03 -8.69 2.28
C SER A 66 -7.48 -8.92 1.84
N HIS A 67 -7.95 -8.19 0.84
CA HIS A 67 -9.30 -8.31 0.28
C HIS A 67 -9.26 -8.71 -1.20
N ALA A 68 -8.18 -9.35 -1.68
CA ALA A 68 -8.07 -9.69 -3.10
C ALA A 68 -9.13 -10.69 -3.56
N HIS A 69 -9.67 -11.52 -2.66
CA HIS A 69 -10.81 -12.38 -2.94
C HIS A 69 -12.14 -11.62 -3.09
N GLU A 70 -12.21 -10.39 -2.57
CA GLU A 70 -13.34 -9.46 -2.64
C GLU A 70 -12.84 -8.10 -3.16
N PHE A 71 -12.27 -8.09 -4.38
CA PHE A 71 -11.51 -6.96 -4.91
C PHE A 71 -12.24 -5.61 -4.79
N GLU A 72 -13.53 -5.58 -5.10
CA GLU A 72 -14.39 -4.40 -5.01
C GLU A 72 -14.44 -3.85 -3.57
N ILE A 73 -14.63 -4.72 -2.58
CA ILE A 73 -14.60 -4.37 -1.15
C ILE A 73 -13.22 -3.87 -0.74
N GLY A 74 -12.16 -4.49 -1.24
CA GLY A 74 -10.78 -4.02 -1.01
C GLY A 74 -10.56 -2.59 -1.48
N VAL A 75 -11.10 -2.24 -2.66
CA VAL A 75 -11.04 -0.89 -3.20
C VAL A 75 -11.91 0.09 -2.41
N GLU A 76 -13.13 -0.29 -2.02
CA GLU A 76 -13.99 0.53 -1.16
C GLU A 76 -13.33 0.83 0.20
N ARG A 77 -12.68 -0.16 0.81
CA ARG A 77 -11.91 0.02 2.05
C ARG A 77 -10.73 0.95 1.86
N LEU A 78 -10.07 0.91 0.71
CA LEU A 78 -9.03 1.88 0.37
C LEU A 78 -9.62 3.29 0.24
N GLU A 79 -10.75 3.46 -0.43
CA GLU A 79 -11.43 4.76 -0.51
C GLU A 79 -11.80 5.29 0.87
N HIS A 80 -12.32 4.42 1.74
CA HIS A 80 -12.61 4.78 3.13
C HIS A 80 -11.33 5.16 3.90
N PHE A 81 -10.26 4.37 3.77
CA PHE A 81 -8.97 4.66 4.38
C PHE A 81 -8.45 6.05 3.99
N TRP A 82 -8.44 6.38 2.69
CA TRP A 82 -7.92 7.66 2.22
C TRP A 82 -8.88 8.83 2.47
N SER A 83 -10.19 8.63 2.48
CA SER A 83 -11.18 9.68 2.77
C SER A 83 -11.25 10.03 4.26
N THR A 84 -11.02 9.05 5.14
CA THR A 84 -10.96 9.27 6.61
C THR A 84 -9.61 9.78 7.09
N MET A 85 -8.59 9.81 6.22
CA MET A 85 -7.42 10.65 6.41
C MET A 85 -7.81 12.14 6.23
N GLU A 86 -8.65 12.64 7.14
CA GLU A 86 -9.07 14.03 7.12
C GLU A 86 -7.90 14.96 7.46
N CYS A 87 -7.83 16.05 6.69
CA CYS A 87 -7.07 17.26 7.03
C CYS A 87 -7.39 17.80 8.44
N SER A 88 -8.51 17.43 9.08
CA SER A 88 -8.89 17.87 10.42
C SER A 88 -8.04 17.26 11.56
N ARG A 89 -7.36 16.13 11.32
CA ARG A 89 -6.29 15.60 12.20
C ARG A 89 -4.87 16.02 11.77
N VAL A 90 -4.73 16.71 10.63
CA VAL A 90 -3.45 17.18 10.05
C VAL A 90 -3.29 18.71 10.17
N TYR A 91 -4.37 19.47 10.35
CA TYR A 91 -4.38 20.92 10.50
C TYR A 91 -4.91 21.36 11.88
N ARG A 92 -4.09 21.23 12.93
CA ARG A 92 -3.95 22.35 13.87
C ARG A 92 -2.82 23.21 13.33
N THR A 93 -3.18 24.39 12.84
CA THR A 93 -2.40 25.63 12.73
C THR A 93 -0.92 25.53 13.09
N ASP A 94 -0.11 24.89 12.25
CA ASP A 94 1.34 24.88 12.41
C ASP A 94 2.06 24.73 11.05
N THR A 95 1.48 25.29 9.99
CA THR A 95 2.12 25.42 8.66
C THR A 95 3.54 25.99 8.78
N GLY A 96 3.75 26.91 9.73
CA GLY A 96 5.06 27.43 10.09
C GLY A 96 6.01 26.36 10.64
N THR A 97 5.54 25.44 11.47
CA THR A 97 6.35 24.37 12.09
C THR A 97 6.72 23.26 11.09
N VAL A 98 5.83 22.92 10.16
CA VAL A 98 6.14 21.99 9.06
C VAL A 98 7.13 22.60 8.08
N LEU A 99 6.90 23.85 7.65
CA LEU A 99 7.82 24.56 6.76
C LEU A 99 9.18 24.81 7.42
N LYS A 100 9.20 25.14 8.71
CA LYS A 100 10.43 25.32 9.50
C LYS A 100 11.18 24.01 9.68
N SER A 101 10.48 22.89 9.90
CA SER A 101 11.09 21.57 9.96
C SER A 101 11.69 21.16 8.61
N GLY A 102 10.98 21.41 7.51
CA GLY A 102 11.49 21.20 6.15
C GLY A 102 12.69 22.08 5.80
N LEU A 103 12.63 23.37 6.12
CA LEU A 103 13.72 24.32 5.89
C LEU A 103 14.95 23.98 6.74
N ARG A 104 14.75 23.60 8.01
CA ARG A 104 15.81 23.17 8.93
C ARG A 104 16.51 21.89 8.43
N TRP A 105 15.77 21.01 7.76
CA TRP A 105 16.34 19.82 7.12
C TRP A 105 17.12 20.15 5.85
N ALA A 106 16.60 21.03 5.01
CA ALA A 106 17.33 21.54 3.84
C ALA A 106 18.65 22.22 4.25
N LEU A 107 18.62 22.99 5.34
CA LEU A 107 19.81 23.59 5.96
C LEU A 107 20.76 22.53 6.55
N SER A 108 20.25 21.47 7.16
CA SER A 108 21.06 20.36 7.68
C SER A 108 21.79 19.61 6.56
N LEU A 109 21.10 19.32 5.44
CA LEU A 109 21.70 18.71 4.25
C LEU A 109 22.76 19.61 3.62
N ALA A 110 22.43 20.90 3.43
CA ALA A 110 23.37 21.86 2.83
C ALA A 110 24.61 22.11 3.71
N SER A 111 24.49 21.93 5.03
CA SER A 111 25.60 22.11 5.98
C SER A 111 26.28 20.79 6.40
N GLY A 112 25.87 19.64 5.84
CA GLY A 112 26.40 18.32 6.20
C GLY A 112 26.20 17.97 7.68
N GLY A 113 25.12 18.45 8.31
CA GLY A 113 24.80 18.20 9.72
C GLY A 113 25.67 18.95 10.74
N ARG A 114 26.54 19.88 10.30
CA ARG A 114 27.44 20.62 11.19
C ARG A 114 26.78 21.78 11.95
N LEU A 115 25.62 22.26 11.48
CA LEU A 115 24.94 23.44 12.04
C LEU A 115 23.65 23.10 12.83
N VAL A 116 23.03 21.94 12.62
CA VAL A 116 21.76 21.52 13.27
C VAL A 116 21.71 20.00 13.47
N SER A 117 21.42 19.53 14.70
CA SER A 117 21.30 18.10 15.04
C SER A 117 20.12 17.40 14.36
N ASN A 118 20.32 16.13 13.99
CA ASN A 118 19.32 15.28 13.34
C ASN A 118 18.26 14.79 14.36
N PRO A 119 16.95 15.04 14.16
CA PRO A 119 15.91 14.52 15.05
C PRO A 119 15.76 12.98 14.90
N PRO A 120 15.31 12.26 15.95
CA PRO A 120 15.23 10.79 15.96
C PRO A 120 14.11 10.20 15.07
N SER A 121 13.10 10.98 14.70
CA SER A 121 12.13 10.62 13.65
C SER A 121 11.50 11.88 13.06
N LEU A 122 11.07 11.81 11.80
CA LEU A 122 10.47 12.95 11.10
C LEU A 122 8.98 13.14 11.44
N LEU A 123 8.27 12.07 11.84
CA LEU A 123 6.83 12.05 12.12
C LEU A 123 6.51 10.97 13.17
N ASP A 124 5.52 11.21 14.03
CA ASP A 124 4.97 10.18 14.93
C ASP A 124 4.13 9.18 14.12
N ASN A 125 4.59 7.93 14.07
CA ASN A 125 3.96 6.86 13.31
C ASN A 125 2.97 6.03 14.15
N GLN A 126 2.78 6.34 15.45
CA GLN A 126 1.82 5.61 16.29
C GLN A 126 0.38 5.63 15.74
N PRO A 127 -0.16 6.75 15.23
CA PRO A 127 -1.50 6.78 14.66
C PRO A 127 -1.65 5.88 13.42
N LEU A 128 -0.61 5.86 12.56
CA LEU A 128 -0.58 4.99 11.39
C LEU A 128 -0.52 3.52 11.79
N ARG A 129 0.28 3.18 12.82
CA ARG A 129 0.40 1.81 13.32
C ARG A 129 -0.92 1.28 13.89
N ALA A 130 -1.62 2.08 14.71
CA ALA A 130 -2.91 1.71 15.27
C ALA A 130 -3.96 1.52 14.16
N PHE A 131 -4.01 2.45 13.21
CA PHE A 131 -4.97 2.42 12.11
C PHE A 131 -4.70 1.27 11.12
N LEU A 132 -3.43 0.95 10.86
CA LEU A 132 -3.05 -0.24 10.09
C LEU A 132 -3.43 -1.52 10.84
N GLY A 133 -3.26 -1.57 12.17
CA GLY A 133 -3.70 -2.71 12.98
C GLY A 133 -5.20 -2.97 12.92
N ASP A 134 -6.01 -1.91 12.84
CA ASP A 134 -7.46 -2.02 12.74
C ASP A 134 -7.95 -2.32 11.31
N SER A 135 -7.17 -1.94 10.28
CA SER A 135 -7.60 -2.00 8.87
C SER A 135 -7.02 -3.17 8.07
N LEU A 136 -5.85 -3.70 8.48
CA LEU A 136 -5.20 -4.83 7.80
C LEU A 136 -5.64 -6.15 8.40
N ASP A 137 -6.43 -6.90 7.63
CA ASP A 137 -6.69 -8.30 7.91
C ASP A 137 -5.62 -9.18 7.25
N LEU A 138 -4.56 -9.49 8.01
CA LEU A 138 -3.51 -10.40 7.51
C LEU A 138 -4.02 -11.82 7.23
N GLY A 139 -5.12 -12.23 7.88
CA GLY A 139 -5.79 -13.50 7.57
C GLY A 139 -6.39 -13.50 6.17
N GLY A 140 -6.94 -12.36 5.76
CA GLY A 140 -7.48 -12.15 4.42
C GLY A 140 -6.47 -12.37 3.28
N VAL A 141 -5.18 -12.10 3.52
CA VAL A 141 -4.11 -12.39 2.54
C VAL A 141 -3.95 -13.90 2.34
N ALA A 142 -3.94 -14.67 3.44
CA ALA A 142 -3.85 -16.13 3.37
C ALA A 142 -5.09 -16.71 2.65
N THR A 143 -6.29 -16.25 3.02
CA THR A 143 -7.54 -16.61 2.35
C THR A 143 -7.50 -16.32 0.86
N ALA A 144 -7.00 -15.14 0.46
CA ALA A 144 -6.90 -14.79 -0.96
C ALA A 144 -5.92 -15.68 -1.74
N ILE A 145 -4.84 -16.13 -1.10
CA ILE A 145 -3.89 -17.09 -1.69
C ILE A 145 -4.53 -18.48 -1.84
N GLU A 146 -5.20 -18.95 -0.79
CA GLU A 146 -5.88 -20.25 -0.79
C GLU A 146 -6.99 -20.32 -1.85
N GLN A 147 -7.72 -19.22 -2.06
CA GLN A 147 -8.77 -19.11 -3.08
C GLN A 147 -8.23 -18.82 -4.49
N GLY A 148 -6.91 -18.66 -4.65
CA GLY A 148 -6.28 -18.35 -5.94
C GLY A 148 -6.52 -16.92 -6.45
N ALA A 149 -7.21 -16.07 -5.68
CA ALA A 149 -7.42 -14.66 -5.98
C ALA A 149 -6.13 -13.82 -5.86
N LEU A 150 -5.12 -14.35 -5.17
CA LEU A 150 -3.79 -13.78 -5.03
C LEU A 150 -2.73 -14.88 -5.17
N ARG A 151 -1.65 -14.59 -5.88
CA ARG A 151 -0.45 -15.45 -6.03
C ARG A 151 0.72 -14.93 -5.22
N GLY A 152 0.77 -13.61 -4.97
CA GLY A 152 1.83 -13.04 -4.15
C GLY A 152 1.63 -11.57 -3.82
N LEU A 153 2.17 -11.18 -2.66
CA LEU A 153 2.24 -9.81 -2.18
C LEU A 153 3.71 -9.45 -1.89
N ALA A 154 4.20 -8.35 -2.46
CA ALA A 154 5.52 -7.80 -2.15
C ALA A 154 5.39 -6.40 -1.55
N VAL A 155 6.04 -6.16 -0.41
CA VAL A 155 5.91 -4.91 0.34
C VAL A 155 7.30 -4.38 0.70
N THR A 156 7.57 -3.11 0.36
CA THR A 156 8.84 -2.44 0.71
C THR A 156 8.56 -1.17 1.50
N ALA A 157 9.16 -1.04 2.69
CA ALA A 157 9.06 0.15 3.53
C ALA A 157 10.35 0.37 4.33
N SER A 158 10.65 1.62 4.68
CA SER A 158 11.78 1.96 5.55
C SER A 158 11.39 1.79 7.01
N GLY A 159 12.07 0.89 7.73
CA GLY A 159 12.00 0.80 9.19
C GLY A 159 12.95 1.81 9.83
N TYR A 160 12.46 2.60 10.78
CA TYR A 160 13.30 3.39 11.67
C TYR A 160 13.19 2.74 13.06
N THR A 161 14.18 1.95 13.42
CA THR A 161 14.37 1.37 14.76
C THR A 161 15.18 2.30 15.63
#